data_AF-J5S9V7-F1
#
_entry.id   AF-J5S9V7-F1
#
_cell.length_a   1.000
_cell.length_b   1.000
_cell.length_c   1.000
_cell.angle_alpha   90.00
_cell.angle_beta   90.00
_cell.angle_gamma   90.00
#
_symmetry.space_group_name_H-M   'P 1'
#
loop_
_entity.id
_entity.type
_entity.pdbx_description
1 polymer ?
#
loop_
_entity_poly.entity_id
_entity_poly.type
_entity_poly.pdbx_seq_one_letter_code
_entity_poly.pdbx_strand_id
1 'polypeptide(L)'
;MRALLLFFSWQEKTSFRLYLRQLQGGRKLEKQISRTLIIINMKDTEIEDEEKLLSSEQVASYRIVLPKKVFRNRFTWSCYEIYRSLTFRIWLLLWLSLIAWWEISAVWIYPFIAFVLLFLGVISLPAIQISCGKCAISKQLIQFSKEIIENTPGTHADDWDAIAVNLNSYMYENKLWKTEYLFFDGSHCQEAFRTTILEPFSLKKDDDAKLKSFGDSVPYIEKALEFYFAEVNKEWEPSLSTTNSTDAQLPREIYRFKLTWVFKRIFRLRSLLLALFHSVFIFAKWNWGLLFRVLYLGGIFFIMVMQDFQNMVGAWMKMEHKKQFLSTIINEQDIGAKGWDKIAKIMNRYLFEQKAWRNEEYFFDGIDCQRFFEGNFVSLLSCKKTSSNVSLDVELWPYIRQAQSSCSDEHLV
;
A
#
# COMPACT_ATOMS: atom_id res chain seq x y z
N MET A 1 -7.68 29.19 21.20
CA MET A 1 -6.43 29.97 21.31
C MET A 1 -5.52 29.51 22.46
N ARG A 2 -5.95 29.51 23.74
CA ARG A 2 -5.11 29.05 24.88
C ARG A 2 -4.61 27.60 24.77
N ALA A 3 -5.42 26.67 24.27
CA ALA A 3 -5.00 25.27 24.07
C ALA A 3 -3.96 25.11 22.95
N LEU A 4 -4.04 25.92 21.89
CA LEU A 4 -3.06 25.96 20.79
C LEU A 4 -1.74 26.59 21.23
N LEU A 5 -1.78 27.66 22.02
CA LEU A 5 -0.58 28.27 22.63
C LEU A 5 0.09 27.32 23.63
N LEU A 6 -0.68 26.56 24.40
CA LEU A 6 -0.15 25.51 25.29
C LEU A 6 0.44 24.34 24.50
N PHE A 7 -0.16 23.97 23.36
CA PHE A 7 0.39 22.93 22.47
C PHE A 7 1.71 23.38 21.83
N PHE A 8 1.79 24.60 21.27
CA PHE A 8 3.03 25.15 20.71
C PHE A 8 4.11 25.36 21.78
N SER A 9 3.74 25.87 22.96
CA SER A 9 4.68 26.03 24.08
C SER A 9 5.20 24.69 24.60
N TRP A 10 4.35 23.67 24.70
CA TRP A 10 4.75 22.32 25.09
C TRP A 10 5.64 21.64 24.04
N GLN A 11 5.32 21.82 22.75
CA GLN A 11 6.08 21.24 21.64
C GLN A 11 7.45 21.91 21.45
N GLU A 12 7.54 23.22 21.66
CA GLU A 12 8.79 23.98 21.62
C GLU A 12 9.70 23.59 22.78
N LYS A 13 9.14 23.46 24.00
CA LYS A 13 9.90 23.01 25.18
C LYS A 13 10.43 21.58 25.07
N THR A 14 9.67 20.67 24.46
CA THR A 14 10.10 19.27 24.28
C THR A 14 11.12 19.13 23.15
N SER A 15 10.92 19.81 22.03
CA SER A 15 11.86 19.80 20.90
C SER A 15 13.20 20.47 21.26
N PHE A 16 13.15 21.58 22.00
CA PHE A 16 14.35 22.26 22.49
C PHE A 16 15.11 21.44 23.55
N ARG A 17 14.41 20.71 24.43
CA ARG A 17 15.04 19.77 25.38
C ARG A 17 15.69 18.57 24.70
N LEU A 18 15.10 18.06 23.62
CA LEU A 18 15.68 16.99 22.81
C LEU A 18 16.94 17.48 22.06
N TYR A 19 16.87 18.69 21.49
CA TYR A 19 18.01 19.34 20.85
C TYR A 19 19.16 19.63 21.84
N LEU A 20 18.84 20.11 23.05
CA LEU A 20 19.83 20.31 24.12
C LEU A 20 20.45 19.00 24.62
N ARG A 21 19.68 17.91 24.72
CA ARG A 21 20.22 16.58 25.04
C ARG A 21 21.16 16.07 23.95
N GLN A 22 20.85 16.31 22.68
CA GLN A 22 21.74 15.96 21.57
C GLN A 22 23.02 16.80 21.57
N LEU A 23 22.94 18.10 21.85
CA LEU A 23 24.12 18.98 21.97
C LEU A 23 24.98 18.67 23.20
N GLN A 24 24.38 18.28 24.32
CA GLN A 24 25.12 17.82 25.50
C GLN A 24 25.76 16.45 25.29
N GLY A 25 25.07 15.53 24.59
CA GLY A 25 25.64 14.26 24.14
C GLY A 25 26.80 14.47 23.18
N GLY A 26 26.67 15.37 22.21
CA GLY A 26 27.72 15.75 21.27
C GLY A 26 28.95 16.33 21.95
N ARG A 27 28.79 17.29 22.87
CA ARG A 27 29.94 17.85 23.63
C ARG A 27 30.62 16.85 24.57
N LYS A 28 29.88 15.88 25.10
CA LYS A 28 30.45 14.80 25.93
C LYS A 28 31.25 13.84 25.06
N LEU A 29 30.74 13.51 23.87
CA LEU A 29 31.38 12.68 22.87
C LEU A 29 32.63 13.35 22.28
N GLU A 30 32.58 14.65 22.02
CA GLU A 30 33.70 15.46 21.50
C GLU A 30 34.84 15.57 22.53
N LYS A 31 34.52 15.69 23.83
CA LYS A 31 35.50 15.58 24.92
C LYS A 31 36.06 14.16 25.09
N GLN A 32 35.27 13.14 24.79
CA GLN A 32 35.71 11.75 24.83
C GLN A 32 36.65 11.46 23.66
N ILE A 33 36.28 11.87 22.44
CA ILE A 33 37.08 11.78 21.22
C ILE A 33 38.38 12.58 21.36
N SER A 34 38.34 13.80 21.89
CA SER A 34 39.57 14.58 22.13
C SER A 34 40.50 13.91 23.15
N ARG A 35 39.96 13.25 24.18
CA ARG A 35 40.77 12.47 25.13
C ARG A 35 41.34 11.20 24.50
N THR A 36 40.57 10.51 23.65
CA THR A 36 41.05 9.33 22.92
C THR A 36 42.11 9.72 21.88
N LEU A 37 41.94 10.84 21.16
CA LEU A 37 42.93 11.37 20.21
C LEU A 37 44.25 11.75 20.89
N ILE A 38 44.19 12.37 22.09
CA ILE A 38 45.39 12.71 22.87
C ILE A 38 46.10 11.45 23.39
N ILE A 39 45.35 10.39 23.74
CA ILE A 39 45.91 9.10 24.16
C ILE A 39 46.54 8.34 22.97
N ILE A 40 45.97 8.44 21.77
CA ILE A 40 46.50 7.85 20.53
C ILE A 40 47.80 8.55 20.10
N ASN A 41 47.86 9.88 20.18
CA ASN A 41 49.06 10.66 19.82
C ASN A 41 50.28 10.46 20.77
N MET A 42 50.11 9.74 21.89
CA MET A 42 51.22 9.37 22.78
C MET A 42 51.75 7.96 22.52
N LYS A 43 51.21 7.24 21.53
CA LYS A 43 51.57 5.84 21.26
C LYS A 43 51.79 5.61 19.76
N ASP A 44 52.64 6.45 19.17
CA ASP A 44 53.11 6.27 17.79
C ASP A 44 54.22 5.23 17.74
N THR A 45 53.85 3.99 17.49
CA THR A 45 54.58 3.01 16.67
C THR A 45 53.70 1.76 16.51
N GLU A 46 53.42 1.36 15.27
CA GLU A 46 52.64 0.17 14.84
C GLU A 46 51.10 0.28 14.73
N ILE A 47 50.52 1.28 14.05
CA ILE A 47 49.07 1.25 13.73
C ILE A 47 48.78 1.92 12.36
N GLU A 48 49.37 1.45 11.26
CA GLU A 48 48.91 1.84 9.91
C GLU A 48 47.89 0.83 9.34
N ASP A 49 47.92 -0.43 9.79
CA ASP A 49 46.99 -1.48 9.32
C ASP A 49 45.67 -1.51 10.12
N GLU A 50 45.68 -1.12 11.41
CA GLU A 50 44.47 -1.08 12.25
C GLU A 50 43.59 0.15 11.96
N GLU A 51 44.16 1.27 11.50
CA GLU A 51 43.41 2.47 11.09
C GLU A 51 42.58 2.21 9.83
N LYS A 52 43.08 1.37 8.92
CA LYS A 52 42.35 0.91 7.73
C LYS A 52 41.21 -0.05 8.07
N LEU A 53 41.39 -0.87 9.10
CA LEU A 53 40.36 -1.80 9.59
C LEU A 53 39.26 -1.05 10.35
N LEU A 54 39.62 -0.12 11.23
CA LEU A 54 38.68 0.70 12.00
C LEU A 54 37.94 1.72 11.13
N SER A 55 38.58 2.28 10.11
CA SER A 55 37.88 3.13 9.12
C SER A 55 36.94 2.29 8.25
N SER A 56 37.30 1.06 7.86
CA SER A 56 36.39 0.13 7.17
C SER A 56 35.19 -0.25 8.04
N GLU A 57 35.39 -0.49 9.33
CA GLU A 57 34.33 -0.87 10.28
C GLU A 57 33.44 0.33 10.70
N GLN A 58 34.02 1.53 10.82
CA GLN A 58 33.26 2.79 11.04
C GLN A 58 32.52 3.26 9.78
N VAL A 59 33.07 3.04 8.58
CA VAL A 59 32.37 3.26 7.30
C VAL A 59 31.26 2.22 7.12
N ALA A 60 31.45 0.97 7.57
CA ALA A 60 30.39 -0.04 7.62
C ALA A 60 29.28 0.29 8.64
N SER A 61 29.57 1.09 9.68
CA SER A 61 28.59 1.57 10.67
C SER A 61 27.76 2.78 10.19
N TYR A 62 28.10 3.39 9.06
CA TYR A 62 27.28 4.42 8.40
C TYR A 62 26.29 3.84 7.38
N ARG A 63 25.93 2.55 7.50
CA ARG A 63 24.80 1.99 6.75
C ARG A 63 23.56 2.82 7.02
N ILE A 64 23.11 3.57 6.02
CA ILE A 64 21.87 4.34 6.06
C ILE A 64 20.76 3.41 6.52
N VAL A 65 20.28 3.66 7.74
CA VAL A 65 19.31 2.81 8.40
C VAL A 65 17.93 3.22 7.91
N LEU A 66 17.12 2.26 7.46
CA LEU A 66 15.74 2.53 7.03
C LEU A 66 14.97 3.38 8.05
N PRO A 67 14.16 4.35 7.60
CA PRO A 67 13.37 5.19 8.49
C PRO A 67 12.53 4.43 9.50
N LYS A 68 12.06 3.21 9.18
CA LYS A 68 11.33 2.34 10.12
C LYS A 68 12.06 2.06 11.44
N LYS A 69 13.39 2.15 11.45
CA LYS A 69 14.25 1.95 12.64
C LYS A 69 14.60 3.27 13.35
N VAL A 70 14.43 4.41 12.69
CA VAL A 70 14.77 5.75 13.21
C VAL A 70 13.53 6.46 13.77
N PHE A 71 12.41 6.35 13.07
CA PHE A 71 11.15 7.00 13.42
C PHE A 71 10.23 6.06 14.19
N ARG A 72 9.44 6.62 15.11
CA ARG A 72 8.49 5.86 15.93
C ARG A 72 7.42 5.18 15.08
N ASN A 73 6.99 5.83 14.01
CA ASN A 73 5.99 5.32 13.07
C ASN A 73 6.01 6.10 11.74
N ARG A 74 5.29 5.58 10.73
CA ARG A 74 5.16 6.18 9.40
C ARG A 74 4.59 7.62 9.45
N PHE A 75 3.74 7.95 10.43
CA PHE A 75 3.22 9.31 10.59
C PHE A 75 4.33 10.30 10.97
N THR A 76 5.15 9.98 11.97
CA THR A 76 6.27 10.84 12.39
C THR A 76 7.31 11.05 11.29
N TRP A 77 7.58 10.00 10.49
CA TRP A 77 8.41 10.10 9.30
C TRP A 77 7.79 11.02 8.24
N SER A 78 6.50 10.85 7.93
CA SER A 78 5.82 11.71 6.96
C SER A 78 5.83 13.17 7.41
N CYS A 79 5.56 13.47 8.68
CA CYS A 79 5.68 14.84 9.21
C CYS A 79 7.09 15.42 9.03
N TYR A 80 8.13 14.61 9.26
CA TYR A 80 9.52 15.03 9.06
C TYR A 80 9.80 15.39 7.60
N GLU A 81 9.38 14.56 6.65
CA GLU A 81 9.55 14.81 5.22
C GLU A 81 8.75 16.03 4.75
N ILE A 82 7.50 16.19 5.19
CA ILE A 82 6.68 17.38 4.89
C ILE A 82 7.40 18.62 5.38
N TYR A 83 7.87 18.63 6.63
CA TYR A 83 8.57 19.77 7.22
C TYR A 83 9.83 20.16 6.43
N ARG A 84 10.57 19.18 5.91
CA ARG A 84 11.77 19.40 5.08
C ARG A 84 11.45 19.80 3.63
N SER A 85 10.21 19.64 3.18
CA SER A 85 9.78 19.98 1.82
C SER A 85 9.80 21.50 1.55
N LEU A 86 10.00 21.91 0.28
CA LEU A 86 9.86 23.32 -0.10
C LEU A 86 8.40 23.76 -0.02
N THR A 87 7.49 22.87 -0.42
CA THR A 87 6.04 23.10 -0.45
C THR A 87 5.53 23.53 0.91
N PHE A 88 5.96 22.87 1.98
CA PHE A 88 5.59 23.25 3.35
C PHE A 88 6.09 24.65 3.71
N ARG A 89 7.32 25.02 3.33
CA ARG A 89 7.86 26.37 3.60
C ARG A 89 7.08 27.44 2.85
N ILE A 90 6.74 27.21 1.58
CA ILE A 90 5.91 28.12 0.78
C ILE A 90 4.53 28.24 1.41
N TRP A 91 3.91 27.11 1.76
CA TRP A 91 2.60 27.08 2.41
C TRP A 91 2.60 27.86 3.74
N LEU A 92 3.65 27.70 4.55
CA LEU A 92 3.81 28.43 5.82
C LEU A 92 3.96 29.94 5.59
N LEU A 93 4.74 30.36 4.58
CA LEU A 93 4.90 31.77 4.22
C LEU A 93 3.59 32.40 3.73
N LEU A 94 2.83 31.69 2.90
CA LEU A 94 1.49 32.12 2.47
C LEU A 94 0.55 32.25 3.67
N TRP A 95 0.73 31.40 4.68
CA TRP A 95 -0.04 31.46 5.92
C TRP A 95 0.22 32.72 6.73
N LEU A 96 1.47 33.18 6.84
CA LEU A 96 1.82 34.42 7.53
C LEU A 96 1.13 35.64 6.88
N SER A 97 1.07 35.67 5.55
CA SER A 97 0.38 36.72 4.81
C SER A 97 -1.13 36.72 5.05
N LEU A 98 -1.75 35.53 5.16
CA LEU A 98 -3.18 35.39 5.43
C LEU A 98 -3.55 35.82 6.87
N ILE A 99 -2.68 35.57 7.86
CA ILE A 99 -2.88 36.07 9.24
C ILE A 99 -2.81 37.60 9.27
N ALA A 100 -1.82 38.19 8.59
CA ALA A 100 -1.69 39.65 8.52
C ALA A 100 -2.92 40.30 7.87
N TRP A 101 -3.48 39.66 6.83
CA TRP A 101 -4.70 40.12 6.16
C TRP A 101 -5.96 39.98 7.03
N TRP A 102 -6.04 38.93 7.86
CA TRP A 102 -7.13 38.72 8.81
C TRP A 102 -7.26 39.91 9.77
N GLU A 103 -6.16 40.34 10.40
CA GLU A 103 -6.15 41.42 11.40
C GLU A 103 -6.66 42.76 10.84
N ILE A 104 -6.55 42.96 9.53
CA ILE A 104 -6.96 44.20 8.86
C ILE A 104 -8.44 44.15 8.42
N SER A 105 -9.04 42.96 8.33
CA SER A 105 -10.36 42.79 7.74
C SER A 105 -11.49 42.72 8.77
N ALA A 106 -12.47 43.63 8.65
CA ALA A 106 -13.66 43.67 9.50
C ALA A 106 -14.77 42.69 9.07
N VAL A 107 -14.59 41.94 7.97
CA VAL A 107 -15.66 41.07 7.44
C VAL A 107 -15.51 39.64 7.97
N TRP A 108 -16.57 39.19 8.65
CA TRP A 108 -16.67 37.88 9.32
C TRP A 108 -16.43 36.65 8.42
N ILE A 109 -16.52 36.78 7.09
CA ILE A 109 -16.33 35.67 6.15
C ILE A 109 -14.84 35.33 5.90
N TYR A 110 -13.92 36.28 6.08
CA TYR A 110 -12.50 36.04 5.82
C TYR A 110 -11.84 35.05 6.79
N PRO A 111 -12.12 35.08 8.11
CA PRO A 111 -11.67 34.03 9.04
C PRO A 111 -12.09 32.61 8.60
N PHE A 112 -13.31 32.47 8.08
CA PHE A 112 -13.82 31.19 7.60
C PHE A 112 -13.07 30.70 6.36
N ILE A 113 -12.86 31.58 5.37
CA ILE A 113 -12.08 31.25 4.16
C ILE A 113 -10.64 30.88 4.52
N ALA A 114 -9.99 31.64 5.40
CA ALA A 114 -8.62 31.36 5.86
C ALA A 114 -8.52 30.00 6.56
N PHE A 115 -9.51 29.64 7.38
CA PHE A 115 -9.57 28.33 8.03
C PHE A 115 -9.71 27.19 7.02
N VAL A 116 -10.60 27.33 6.03
CA VAL A 116 -10.79 26.32 4.97
C VAL A 116 -9.50 26.13 4.16
N LEU A 117 -8.81 27.22 3.81
CA LEU A 117 -7.53 27.16 3.09
C LEU A 117 -6.41 26.50 3.92
N LEU A 118 -6.36 26.74 5.24
CA LEU A 118 -5.44 26.01 6.12
C LEU A 118 -5.73 24.52 6.08
N PHE A 119 -6.98 24.15 6.29
CA PHE A 119 -7.38 22.75 6.39
C PHE A 119 -7.09 22.01 5.08
N LEU A 120 -7.40 22.63 3.94
CA LEU A 120 -7.09 22.09 2.62
C LEU A 120 -5.57 21.98 2.40
N GLY A 121 -4.80 22.95 2.89
CA GLY A 121 -3.33 22.91 2.87
C GLY A 121 -2.76 21.73 3.65
N VAL A 122 -3.20 21.53 4.89
CA VAL A 122 -2.75 20.42 5.75
C VAL A 122 -3.07 19.06 5.11
N ILE A 123 -4.24 18.92 4.48
CA ILE A 123 -4.63 17.67 3.79
C ILE A 123 -3.86 17.46 2.49
N SER A 124 -3.58 18.52 1.74
CA SER A 124 -2.92 18.42 0.43
C SER A 124 -1.40 18.22 0.53
N LEU A 125 -0.75 18.70 1.59
CA LEU A 125 0.71 18.58 1.77
C LEU A 125 1.23 17.13 1.70
N PRO A 126 0.66 16.14 2.43
CA PRO A 126 1.04 14.74 2.27
C PRO A 126 0.85 14.22 0.83
N ALA A 127 -0.27 14.57 0.19
CA ALA A 127 -0.56 14.14 -1.18
C ALA A 127 0.44 14.72 -2.20
N ILE A 128 0.83 15.99 -2.02
CA ILE A 128 1.86 16.64 -2.83
C ILE A 128 3.21 15.94 -2.61
N GLN A 129 3.60 15.64 -1.36
CA GLN A 129 4.84 14.93 -1.09
C GLN A 129 4.88 13.56 -1.77
N ILE A 130 3.81 12.77 -1.66
CA ILE A 130 3.69 11.45 -2.31
C ILE A 130 3.84 11.61 -3.84
N SER A 131 3.19 12.62 -4.41
CA SER A 131 3.24 12.89 -5.85
C SER A 131 4.63 13.33 -6.31
N CYS A 132 5.32 14.17 -5.54
CA CYS A 132 6.71 14.55 -5.78
C CYS A 132 7.65 13.34 -5.67
N GLY A 133 7.44 12.45 -4.69
CA GLY A 133 8.20 11.21 -4.56
C GLY A 133 8.04 10.32 -5.79
N LYS A 134 6.80 10.10 -6.24
CA LYS A 134 6.52 9.35 -7.48
C LYS A 134 7.20 9.96 -8.70
N CYS A 135 7.19 11.29 -8.84
CA CYS A 135 7.85 11.99 -9.93
C CYS A 135 9.39 11.90 -9.85
N ALA A 136 9.98 11.94 -8.65
CA ALA A 136 11.41 11.75 -8.47
C ALA A 136 11.84 10.33 -8.88
N ILE A 137 11.08 9.32 -8.47
CA ILE A 137 11.32 7.91 -8.81
C ILE A 137 11.14 7.67 -10.31
N SER A 138 10.11 8.25 -10.94
CA SER A 138 9.89 8.10 -12.39
C SER A 138 11.00 8.69 -13.26
N LYS A 139 11.85 9.56 -12.70
CA LYS A 139 13.05 10.07 -13.40
C LYS A 139 14.27 9.15 -13.23
N GLN A 140 14.23 8.21 -12.30
CA GLN A 140 15.34 7.33 -11.94
C GLN A 140 15.00 5.85 -12.20
N LEU A 141 14.16 5.57 -13.19
CA LEU A 141 13.72 4.22 -13.54
C LEU A 141 14.88 3.29 -13.90
N ILE A 142 15.93 3.81 -14.55
CA ILE A 142 17.13 3.03 -14.88
C ILE A 142 17.83 2.56 -13.61
N GLN A 143 18.10 3.47 -12.65
CA GLN A 143 18.75 3.09 -11.40
C GLN A 143 17.88 2.14 -10.58
N PHE A 144 16.57 2.41 -10.50
CA PHE A 144 15.64 1.53 -9.80
C PHE A 144 15.66 0.12 -10.41
N SER A 145 15.65 0.02 -11.75
CA SER A 145 15.72 -1.26 -12.44
C SER A 145 17.04 -2.00 -12.20
N LYS A 146 18.18 -1.29 -12.14
CA LYS A 146 19.49 -1.89 -11.82
C LYS A 146 19.52 -2.51 -10.43
N GLU A 147 19.03 -1.80 -9.42
CA GLU A 147 18.97 -2.33 -8.05
C GLU A 147 18.11 -3.58 -7.94
N ILE A 148 17.02 -3.66 -8.72
CA ILE A 148 16.16 -4.85 -8.79
C ILE A 148 16.90 -6.02 -9.44
N ILE A 149 17.63 -5.78 -10.53
CA ILE A 149 18.43 -6.83 -11.20
C ILE A 149 19.53 -7.36 -10.27
N GLU A 150 20.17 -6.47 -9.50
CA GLU A 150 21.27 -6.84 -8.61
C GLU A 150 20.79 -7.60 -7.36
N ASN A 151 19.67 -7.19 -6.75
CA ASN A 151 19.18 -7.78 -5.50
C ASN A 151 18.13 -8.88 -5.72
N THR A 152 17.50 -8.95 -6.89
CA THR A 152 16.48 -9.96 -7.28
C THR A 152 15.40 -10.15 -6.22
N PRO A 153 14.59 -9.11 -5.90
CA PRO A 153 13.65 -9.16 -4.80
C PRO A 153 12.45 -10.08 -5.07
N GLY A 154 11.97 -10.76 -4.03
CA GLY A 154 10.73 -11.55 -4.05
C GLY A 154 9.47 -10.73 -3.75
N THR A 155 8.39 -11.40 -3.34
CA THR A 155 7.13 -10.72 -2.98
C THR A 155 7.12 -10.20 -1.54
N HIS A 156 8.08 -10.61 -0.71
CA HIS A 156 8.13 -10.26 0.70
C HIS A 156 8.77 -8.89 0.93
N ALA A 157 8.17 -8.09 1.82
CA ALA A 157 8.62 -6.72 2.09
C ALA A 157 10.08 -6.62 2.59
N ASP A 158 10.62 -7.68 3.19
CA ASP A 158 11.99 -7.71 3.70
C ASP A 158 13.04 -7.80 2.57
N ASP A 159 12.70 -8.41 1.43
CA ASP A 159 13.59 -8.47 0.26
C ASP A 159 13.80 -7.07 -0.35
N TRP A 160 12.83 -6.17 -0.13
CA TRP A 160 12.85 -4.80 -0.62
C TRP A 160 13.59 -3.83 0.30
N ASP A 161 13.94 -4.22 1.52
CA ASP A 161 14.63 -3.34 2.47
C ASP A 161 16.01 -2.92 1.95
N ALA A 162 16.76 -3.84 1.34
CA ALA A 162 18.09 -3.56 0.79
C ALA A 162 18.01 -2.54 -0.35
N ILE A 163 17.08 -2.76 -1.28
CA ILE A 163 16.81 -1.87 -2.42
C ILE A 163 16.40 -0.48 -1.92
N ALA A 164 15.52 -0.42 -0.91
CA ALA A 164 15.07 0.83 -0.31
C ALA A 164 16.23 1.62 0.31
N VAL A 165 17.17 0.95 0.99
CA VAL A 165 18.39 1.60 1.54
C VAL A 165 19.27 2.14 0.43
N ASN A 166 19.57 1.33 -0.59
CA ASN A 166 20.44 1.75 -1.69
C ASN A 166 19.85 2.94 -2.45
N LEU A 167 18.56 2.90 -2.78
CA LEU A 167 17.89 3.99 -3.48
C LEU A 167 17.77 5.26 -2.64
N ASN A 168 17.49 5.15 -1.34
CA ASN A 168 17.49 6.32 -0.45
C ASN A 168 18.84 7.02 -0.45
N SER A 169 19.92 6.23 -0.36
CA SER A 169 21.31 6.72 -0.37
C SER A 169 21.64 7.40 -1.70
N TYR A 170 21.40 6.70 -2.81
CA TYR A 170 21.62 7.22 -4.16
C TYR A 170 20.86 8.53 -4.41
N MET A 171 19.59 8.60 -4.03
CA MET A 171 18.75 9.79 -4.24
C MET A 171 19.24 11.00 -3.43
N TYR A 172 19.74 10.77 -2.22
CA TYR A 172 20.27 11.83 -1.36
C TYR A 172 21.65 12.32 -1.81
N GLU A 173 22.55 11.40 -2.14
CA GLU A 173 23.92 11.70 -2.59
C GLU A 173 23.89 12.53 -3.89
N ASN A 174 23.06 12.13 -4.85
CA ASN A 174 22.87 12.82 -6.12
C ASN A 174 21.98 14.06 -6.03
N LYS A 175 21.55 14.47 -4.83
CA LYS A 175 20.68 15.64 -4.59
C LYS A 175 19.35 15.61 -5.34
N LEU A 176 18.87 14.40 -5.67
CA LEU A 176 17.59 14.15 -6.32
C LEU A 176 16.44 14.14 -5.30
N TRP A 177 16.75 13.83 -4.05
CA TRP A 177 15.87 13.98 -2.89
C TRP A 177 16.57 14.77 -1.77
N LYS A 178 15.79 15.43 -0.92
CA LYS A 178 16.33 16.36 0.09
C LYS A 178 16.82 15.67 1.36
N THR A 179 16.38 14.44 1.58
CA THR A 179 16.64 13.67 2.79
C THR A 179 17.11 12.26 2.41
N GLU A 180 17.66 11.53 3.37
CA GLU A 180 18.07 10.12 3.22
C GLU A 180 16.89 9.15 3.40
N TYR A 181 15.65 9.64 3.41
CA TYR A 181 14.49 8.90 3.93
C TYR A 181 13.31 8.88 2.94
N LEU A 182 13.58 8.83 1.63
CA LEU A 182 12.53 8.78 0.60
C LEU A 182 11.57 7.58 0.80
N PHE A 183 12.11 6.38 0.98
CA PHE A 183 11.37 5.18 1.34
C PHE A 183 11.43 4.93 2.84
N PHE A 184 10.28 4.58 3.44
CA PHE A 184 10.17 4.36 4.87
C PHE A 184 10.63 2.94 5.27
N ASP A 185 10.26 1.97 4.45
CA ASP A 185 10.50 0.53 4.58
C ASP A 185 10.48 -0.14 3.20
N GLY A 186 10.86 -1.42 3.12
CA GLY A 186 10.78 -2.21 1.89
C GLY A 186 9.37 -2.29 1.32
N SER A 187 8.33 -2.33 2.16
CA SER A 187 6.92 -2.23 1.73
C SER A 187 6.65 -0.97 0.91
N HIS A 188 7.12 0.21 1.36
CA HIS A 188 6.96 1.46 0.63
C HIS A 188 7.73 1.43 -0.71
N CYS A 189 8.90 0.80 -0.74
CA CYS A 189 9.69 0.64 -1.96
C CYS A 189 9.02 -0.29 -2.98
N GLN A 190 8.51 -1.44 -2.52
CA GLN A 190 7.74 -2.37 -3.34
C GLN A 190 6.50 -1.71 -3.95
N GLU A 191 5.75 -0.95 -3.15
CA GLU A 191 4.57 -0.21 -3.64
C GLU A 191 4.96 0.82 -4.71
N ALA A 192 6.09 1.51 -4.52
CA ALA A 192 6.61 2.42 -5.53
C ALA A 192 6.96 1.68 -6.82
N PHE A 193 7.71 0.58 -6.75
CA PHE A 193 8.00 -0.27 -7.92
C PHE A 193 6.72 -0.69 -8.64
N ARG A 194 5.72 -1.20 -7.89
CA ARG A 194 4.45 -1.64 -8.46
C ARG A 194 3.74 -0.52 -9.22
N THR A 195 3.67 0.66 -8.62
CA THR A 195 2.91 1.79 -9.19
C THR A 195 3.66 2.58 -10.26
N THR A 196 4.99 2.57 -10.27
CA THR A 196 5.80 3.32 -11.24
C THR A 196 6.32 2.48 -12.40
N ILE A 197 6.61 1.19 -12.17
CA ILE A 197 7.21 0.29 -13.16
C ILE A 197 6.24 -0.82 -13.53
N LEU A 198 5.88 -1.71 -12.59
CA LEU A 198 5.17 -2.94 -12.90
C LEU A 198 3.81 -2.70 -13.57
N GLU A 199 2.89 -2.01 -12.90
CA GLU A 199 1.54 -1.81 -13.43
C GLU A 199 1.54 -0.99 -14.73
N PRO A 200 2.25 0.15 -14.82
CA PRO A 200 2.26 0.92 -16.05
C PRO A 200 2.88 0.14 -17.20
N PHE A 201 3.97 -0.60 -16.99
CA PHE A 201 4.62 -1.36 -18.06
C PHE A 201 3.74 -2.53 -18.54
N SER A 202 3.11 -3.27 -17.62
CA SER A 202 2.23 -4.39 -17.96
C SER A 202 0.93 -3.96 -18.66
N LEU A 203 0.38 -2.79 -18.34
CA LEU A 203 -0.81 -2.24 -19.02
C LEU A 203 -0.49 -1.61 -20.37
N LYS A 204 0.74 -1.14 -20.58
CA LYS A 204 1.14 -0.34 -21.75
C LYS A 204 1.98 -1.13 -22.75
N LYS A 205 2.22 -2.43 -22.51
CA LYS A 205 3.09 -3.27 -23.35
C LYS A 205 2.69 -3.27 -24.84
N ASP A 206 1.40 -3.10 -25.13
CA ASP A 206 0.86 -3.13 -26.50
C ASP A 206 0.64 -1.74 -27.12
N ASP A 207 1.06 -0.66 -26.44
CA ASP A 207 0.85 0.73 -26.89
C ASP A 207 2.20 1.42 -27.13
N ASP A 208 2.67 1.39 -28.39
CA ASP A 208 3.95 1.96 -28.83
C ASP A 208 4.12 3.44 -28.43
N ALA A 209 3.04 4.21 -28.40
CA ALA A 209 3.08 5.63 -28.01
C ALA A 209 3.32 5.80 -26.50
N LYS A 210 2.87 4.85 -25.69
CA LYS A 210 3.10 4.85 -24.24
C LYS A 210 4.40 4.16 -23.85
N LEU A 211 4.89 3.18 -24.61
CA LEU A 211 6.23 2.61 -24.40
C LEU A 211 7.32 3.68 -24.58
N LYS A 212 7.13 4.63 -25.52
CA LYS A 212 7.97 5.82 -25.67
C LYS A 212 8.11 6.66 -24.40
N SER A 213 7.13 6.63 -23.48
CA SER A 213 7.22 7.38 -22.21
C SER A 213 8.30 6.86 -21.25
N PHE A 214 8.75 5.62 -21.44
CA PHE A 214 9.86 5.04 -20.68
C PHE A 214 11.22 5.30 -21.35
N GLY A 215 11.25 5.70 -22.62
CA GLY A 215 12.46 6.07 -23.34
C GLY A 215 13.58 5.02 -23.20
N ASP A 216 14.77 5.48 -22.85
CA ASP A 216 15.98 4.64 -22.74
C ASP A 216 15.95 3.66 -21.54
N SER A 217 14.93 3.73 -20.67
CA SER A 217 14.81 2.84 -19.52
C SER A 217 14.16 1.49 -19.84
N VAL A 218 13.50 1.35 -21.00
CA VAL A 218 12.81 0.12 -21.43
C VAL A 218 13.66 -1.15 -21.28
N PRO A 219 14.89 -1.26 -21.83
CA PRO A 219 15.65 -2.51 -21.75
C PRO A 219 16.03 -2.89 -20.30
N TYR A 220 16.24 -1.89 -19.43
CA TYR A 220 16.51 -2.14 -18.01
C TYR A 220 15.25 -2.60 -17.28
N ILE A 221 14.10 -1.98 -17.59
CA ILE A 221 12.81 -2.36 -17.01
C ILE A 221 12.46 -3.79 -17.40
N GLU A 222 12.59 -4.16 -18.69
CA GLU A 222 12.31 -5.52 -19.15
C GLU A 222 13.16 -6.54 -18.41
N LYS A 223 14.47 -6.32 -18.34
CA LYS A 223 15.39 -7.20 -17.61
C LYS A 223 15.08 -7.27 -16.11
N ALA A 224 14.73 -6.14 -15.48
CA ALA A 224 14.34 -6.12 -14.07
C ALA A 224 13.04 -6.90 -13.81
N LEU A 225 12.07 -6.77 -14.71
CA LEU A 225 10.82 -7.53 -14.65
C LEU A 225 11.06 -9.03 -14.85
N GLU A 226 11.94 -9.43 -15.77
CA GLU A 226 12.32 -10.84 -15.95
C GLU A 226 12.88 -11.45 -14.66
N PHE A 227 13.83 -10.77 -14.02
CA PHE A 227 14.42 -11.21 -12.75
C PHE A 227 13.39 -11.26 -11.61
N TYR A 228 12.55 -10.22 -11.50
CA TYR A 228 11.48 -10.17 -10.52
C TYR A 228 10.49 -11.32 -10.70
N PHE A 229 9.97 -11.53 -11.92
CA PHE A 229 9.03 -12.61 -12.19
C PHE A 229 9.65 -13.99 -12.04
N ALA A 230 10.95 -14.17 -12.31
CA ALA A 230 11.64 -15.43 -12.04
C ALA A 230 11.60 -15.79 -10.54
N GLU A 231 11.87 -14.83 -9.66
CA GLU A 231 11.80 -15.09 -8.21
C GLU A 231 10.35 -15.26 -7.71
N VAL A 232 9.41 -14.44 -8.20
CA VAL A 232 7.98 -14.61 -7.90
C VAL A 232 7.47 -15.99 -8.31
N ASN A 233 7.92 -16.50 -9.46
CA ASN A 233 7.55 -17.82 -9.96
C ASN A 233 8.20 -18.95 -9.15
N LYS A 234 9.39 -18.74 -8.58
CA LYS A 234 10.03 -19.69 -7.67
C LYS A 234 9.31 -19.74 -6.32
N GLU A 235 8.81 -18.62 -5.83
CA GLU A 235 7.88 -18.57 -4.68
C GLU A 235 6.50 -19.14 -4.99
N TRP A 236 6.17 -19.37 -6.27
CA TRP A 236 4.94 -20.02 -6.70
C TRP A 236 5.07 -21.54 -6.55
N GLU A 237 5.16 -21.99 -5.31
CA GLU A 237 4.86 -23.37 -4.93
C GLU A 237 3.45 -23.37 -4.35
N PRO A 238 2.42 -23.73 -5.15
CA PRO A 238 1.10 -23.89 -4.58
C PRO A 238 1.16 -25.02 -3.57
N SER A 239 0.97 -24.70 -2.29
CA SER A 239 0.70 -25.72 -1.28
C SER A 239 -0.62 -26.34 -1.67
N LEU A 240 -0.61 -27.46 -2.39
CA LEU A 240 -1.84 -28.18 -2.67
C LEU A 240 -2.37 -28.61 -1.29
N SER A 241 -3.37 -27.90 -0.79
CA SER A 241 -4.07 -28.34 0.40
C SER A 241 -4.66 -29.68 0.00
N THR A 242 -4.07 -30.76 0.50
CA THR A 242 -4.49 -32.15 0.24
C THR A 242 -5.80 -32.45 0.97
N THR A 243 -6.69 -31.47 1.06
CA THR A 243 -8.04 -31.60 1.55
C THR A 243 -8.89 -32.11 0.39
N ASN A 244 -8.67 -33.39 0.05
CA ASN A 244 -9.65 -34.19 -0.69
C ASN A 244 -10.89 -34.32 0.19
N SER A 245 -11.76 -33.32 0.18
CA SER A 245 -13.02 -33.39 0.91
C SER A 245 -14.15 -32.93 0.04
N THR A 246 -14.65 -33.90 -0.73
CA THR A 246 -15.96 -33.87 -1.38
C THR A 246 -17.13 -33.84 -0.38
N ASP A 247 -16.88 -34.14 0.90
CA ASP A 247 -17.91 -34.35 1.92
C ASP A 247 -18.45 -33.07 2.57
N ALA A 248 -17.85 -31.90 2.29
CA ALA A 248 -18.38 -30.64 2.80
C ALA A 248 -19.64 -30.24 2.02
N GLN A 249 -20.73 -29.93 2.72
CA GLN A 249 -21.95 -29.41 2.10
C GLN A 249 -21.78 -27.94 1.75
N LEU A 250 -22.19 -27.54 0.54
CA LEU A 250 -22.23 -26.12 0.19
C LEU A 250 -23.38 -25.43 0.95
N PRO A 251 -23.28 -24.12 1.24
CA PRO A 251 -24.37 -23.38 1.84
C PRO A 251 -25.70 -23.51 1.08
N ARG A 252 -25.68 -23.63 -0.26
CA ARG A 252 -26.88 -23.92 -1.06
C ARG A 252 -27.64 -25.18 -0.61
N GLU A 253 -26.95 -26.18 -0.08
CA GLU A 253 -27.55 -27.43 0.41
C GLU A 253 -28.20 -27.26 1.79
N ILE A 254 -27.81 -26.23 2.55
CA ILE A 254 -28.26 -25.95 3.93
C ILE A 254 -29.34 -24.85 3.94
N TYR A 255 -29.20 -23.82 3.10
CA TYR A 255 -30.12 -22.68 3.04
C TYR A 255 -31.08 -22.81 1.87
N ARG A 256 -32.39 -22.70 2.16
CA ARG A 256 -33.45 -22.69 1.14
C ARG A 256 -33.33 -21.54 0.13
N PHE A 257 -32.76 -20.39 0.55
CA PHE A 257 -32.61 -19.21 -0.30
C PHE A 257 -31.25 -18.53 -0.06
N LYS A 258 -30.58 -18.08 -1.13
CA LYS A 258 -29.32 -17.31 -1.01
C LYS A 258 -29.47 -16.06 -0.13
N LEU A 259 -30.64 -15.44 -0.17
CA LEU A 259 -30.99 -14.26 0.62
C LEU A 259 -30.86 -14.50 2.14
N THR A 260 -31.24 -15.69 2.63
CA THR A 260 -31.15 -16.01 4.07
C THR A 260 -29.71 -16.21 4.52
N TRP A 261 -28.88 -16.83 3.67
CA TRP A 261 -27.43 -16.93 3.87
C TRP A 261 -26.77 -15.54 3.92
N VAL A 262 -27.12 -14.65 2.99
CA VAL A 262 -26.60 -13.28 2.97
C VAL A 262 -27.05 -12.49 4.21
N PHE A 263 -28.34 -12.55 4.60
CA PHE A 263 -28.83 -11.85 5.79
C PHE A 263 -28.12 -12.31 7.07
N LYS A 264 -27.88 -13.62 7.25
CA LYS A 264 -27.11 -14.17 8.39
C LYS A 264 -25.71 -13.54 8.53
N ARG A 265 -25.14 -13.05 7.42
CA ARG A 265 -23.79 -12.47 7.31
C ARG A 265 -23.81 -10.93 7.44
N ILE A 266 -24.79 -10.25 6.83
CA ILE A 266 -24.98 -8.78 6.89
C ILE A 266 -25.20 -8.29 8.32
N PHE A 267 -26.04 -8.98 9.11
CA PHE A 267 -26.34 -8.57 10.48
C PHE A 267 -25.13 -8.64 11.43
N ARG A 268 -23.98 -9.13 10.96
CA ARG A 268 -22.72 -9.20 11.72
C ARG A 268 -21.65 -8.21 11.26
N LEU A 269 -21.84 -7.55 10.11
CA LEU A 269 -20.93 -6.49 9.64
C LEU A 269 -21.34 -5.14 10.29
N ARG A 270 -20.42 -4.17 10.36
CA ARG A 270 -20.65 -2.79 10.85
C ARG A 270 -21.63 -1.98 9.96
N SER A 271 -22.77 -2.55 9.56
CA SER A 271 -23.82 -1.92 8.75
C SER A 271 -24.55 -0.80 9.47
N LEU A 272 -24.41 -0.73 10.80
CA LEU A 272 -24.93 0.36 11.64
C LEU A 272 -24.41 1.74 11.21
N LEU A 273 -23.14 1.89 10.84
CA LEU A 273 -22.58 3.20 10.47
C LEU A 273 -23.09 3.69 9.11
N LEU A 274 -23.26 2.78 8.14
CA LEU A 274 -23.84 3.07 6.83
C LEU A 274 -25.35 3.38 6.95
N ALA A 275 -26.09 2.59 7.75
CA ALA A 275 -27.49 2.86 8.05
C ALA A 275 -27.68 4.23 8.71
N LEU A 276 -26.79 4.61 9.64
CA LEU A 276 -26.79 5.94 10.26
C LEU A 276 -26.50 7.05 9.23
N PHE A 277 -25.51 6.89 8.35
CA PHE A 277 -25.19 7.87 7.31
C PHE A 277 -26.37 8.13 6.35
N HIS A 278 -27.08 7.08 5.92
CA HIS A 278 -28.24 7.23 5.05
C HIS A 278 -29.47 7.81 5.79
N SER A 279 -29.63 7.51 7.08
CA SER A 279 -30.70 8.11 7.90
C SER A 279 -30.57 9.63 8.02
N VAL A 280 -29.34 10.16 8.09
CA VAL A 280 -29.04 11.61 8.08
C VAL A 280 -29.42 12.25 6.74
N PHE A 281 -29.15 11.56 5.63
CA PHE A 281 -29.49 12.04 4.28
C PHE A 281 -31.00 12.18 4.07
N ILE A 282 -31.78 11.33 4.71
CA ILE A 282 -33.26 11.35 4.64
C ILE A 282 -33.85 12.39 5.56
N PHE A 283 -33.25 12.60 6.74
CA PHE A 283 -33.60 13.71 7.61
C PHE A 283 -33.42 15.05 6.88
N ALA A 284 -32.35 15.20 6.09
CA ALA A 284 -32.10 16.39 5.25
C ALA A 284 -33.09 16.54 4.07
N LYS A 285 -33.86 15.51 3.72
CA LYS A 285 -34.84 15.49 2.61
C LYS A 285 -36.26 15.20 3.11
N TRP A 286 -36.64 15.89 4.19
CA TRP A 286 -37.91 15.70 4.90
C TRP A 286 -39.19 15.87 4.03
N ASN A 287 -39.11 16.62 2.94
CA ASN A 287 -40.24 16.92 2.04
C ASN A 287 -40.68 15.76 1.14
N TRP A 288 -40.01 14.61 1.18
CA TRP A 288 -40.39 13.45 0.37
C TRP A 288 -41.48 12.62 1.08
N GLY A 289 -42.40 12.01 0.32
CA GLY A 289 -43.45 11.17 0.90
C GLY A 289 -42.88 10.02 1.75
N LEU A 290 -43.56 9.65 2.84
CA LEU A 290 -43.11 8.60 3.78
C LEU A 290 -42.81 7.27 3.07
N LEU A 291 -43.67 6.88 2.13
CA LEU A 291 -43.57 5.63 1.37
C LEU A 291 -42.31 5.63 0.48
N PHE A 292 -42.00 6.76 -0.15
CA PHE A 292 -40.77 6.93 -0.93
C PHE A 292 -39.53 6.84 -0.04
N ARG A 293 -39.55 7.46 1.15
CA ARG A 293 -38.43 7.41 2.10
C ARG A 293 -38.12 5.99 2.57
N VAL A 294 -39.16 5.20 2.87
CA VAL A 294 -39.00 3.80 3.31
C VAL A 294 -38.49 2.91 2.17
N LEU A 295 -39.04 3.05 0.95
CA LEU A 295 -38.59 2.28 -0.21
C LEU A 295 -37.16 2.66 -0.63
N TYR A 296 -36.80 3.94 -0.55
CA TYR A 296 -35.45 4.42 -0.82
C TYR A 296 -34.45 3.90 0.21
N LEU A 297 -34.79 3.92 1.50
CA LEU A 297 -33.98 3.30 2.56
C LEU A 297 -33.77 1.82 2.32
N GLY A 298 -34.86 1.07 2.16
CA GLY A 298 -34.80 -0.37 1.96
C GLY A 298 -34.02 -0.71 0.69
N GLY A 299 -34.30 -0.03 -0.42
CA GLY A 299 -33.70 -0.27 -1.73
C GLY A 299 -32.22 0.09 -1.79
N ILE A 300 -31.82 1.28 -1.34
CA ILE A 300 -30.41 1.70 -1.34
C ILE A 300 -29.61 0.90 -0.32
N PHE A 301 -30.14 0.68 0.88
CA PHE A 301 -29.48 -0.17 1.85
C PHE A 301 -29.28 -1.58 1.28
N PHE A 302 -30.29 -2.14 0.61
CA PHE A 302 -30.16 -3.46 -0.01
C PHE A 302 -29.13 -3.49 -1.14
N ILE A 303 -29.16 -2.52 -2.06
CA ILE A 303 -28.23 -2.45 -3.20
C ILE A 303 -26.80 -2.22 -2.70
N MET A 304 -26.58 -1.24 -1.82
CA MET A 304 -25.26 -0.93 -1.29
C MET A 304 -24.73 -2.09 -0.45
N VAL A 305 -25.54 -2.69 0.42
CA VAL A 305 -25.08 -3.83 1.20
C VAL A 305 -24.76 -5.02 0.30
N MET A 306 -25.53 -5.29 -0.76
CA MET A 306 -25.23 -6.39 -1.68
C MET A 306 -23.98 -6.12 -2.53
N GLN A 307 -23.83 -4.91 -3.07
CA GLN A 307 -22.67 -4.51 -3.87
C GLN A 307 -21.40 -4.38 -3.03
N ASP A 308 -21.47 -3.66 -1.91
CA ASP A 308 -20.34 -3.51 -0.99
C ASP A 308 -19.93 -4.86 -0.39
N PHE A 309 -20.88 -5.76 -0.14
CA PHE A 309 -20.56 -7.11 0.33
C PHE A 309 -19.82 -7.94 -0.73
N GLN A 310 -20.32 -7.99 -1.97
CA GLN A 310 -19.64 -8.71 -3.05
C GLN A 310 -18.25 -8.13 -3.34
N ASN A 311 -18.13 -6.80 -3.31
CA ASN A 311 -16.87 -6.10 -3.51
C ASN A 311 -15.89 -6.26 -2.32
N MET A 312 -16.39 -6.29 -1.08
CA MET A 312 -15.56 -6.47 0.12
C MET A 312 -15.00 -7.89 0.24
N VAL A 313 -15.78 -8.90 -0.14
CA VAL A 313 -15.34 -10.31 -0.10
C VAL A 313 -14.13 -10.52 -1.02
N GLY A 314 -14.14 -9.96 -2.24
CA GLY A 314 -12.99 -10.01 -3.16
C GLY A 314 -11.80 -9.17 -2.73
N ALA A 315 -12.04 -7.95 -2.25
CA ALA A 315 -10.97 -7.03 -1.84
C ALA A 315 -10.19 -7.48 -0.60
N TRP A 316 -10.76 -8.34 0.25
CA TRP A 316 -10.15 -8.77 1.52
C TRP A 316 -9.32 -10.06 1.41
N MET A 317 -9.37 -10.74 0.28
CA MET A 317 -8.58 -11.95 0.07
C MET A 317 -7.12 -11.57 -0.09
N LYS A 318 -6.30 -11.95 0.89
CA LYS A 318 -4.85 -11.73 0.85
C LYS A 318 -4.21 -12.50 -0.31
N MET A 319 -3.01 -12.08 -0.70
CA MET A 319 -2.29 -12.60 -1.86
C MET A 319 -2.12 -14.13 -1.79
N GLU A 320 -1.74 -14.67 -0.62
CA GLU A 320 -1.57 -16.11 -0.41
C GLU A 320 -2.82 -16.93 -0.75
N HIS A 321 -4.00 -16.43 -0.38
CA HIS A 321 -5.26 -17.12 -0.64
C HIS A 321 -5.70 -16.97 -2.10
N LYS A 322 -5.36 -15.85 -2.74
CA LYS A 322 -5.54 -15.66 -4.19
C LYS A 322 -4.68 -16.63 -4.99
N LYS A 323 -3.41 -16.84 -4.59
CA LYS A 323 -2.52 -17.85 -5.20
C LYS A 323 -3.13 -19.25 -5.07
N GLN A 324 -3.58 -19.62 -3.87
CA GLN A 324 -4.23 -20.91 -3.63
C GLN A 324 -5.48 -21.11 -4.48
N PHE A 325 -6.33 -20.08 -4.58
CA PHE A 325 -7.55 -20.11 -5.37
C PHE A 325 -7.25 -20.39 -6.84
N LEU A 326 -6.31 -19.65 -7.44
CA LEU A 326 -5.91 -19.85 -8.83
C LEU A 326 -5.28 -21.22 -9.06
N SER A 327 -4.42 -21.69 -8.15
CA SER A 327 -3.85 -23.03 -8.27
C SER A 327 -4.91 -24.13 -8.17
N THR A 328 -5.94 -23.95 -7.34
CA THR A 328 -7.04 -24.92 -7.21
C THR A 328 -7.80 -25.02 -8.54
N ILE A 329 -8.03 -23.90 -9.21
CA ILE A 329 -8.67 -23.87 -10.54
C ILE A 329 -7.78 -24.55 -11.59
N ILE A 330 -6.49 -24.21 -11.65
CA ILE A 330 -5.55 -24.74 -12.66
C ILE A 330 -5.41 -26.27 -12.55
N ASN A 331 -5.45 -26.82 -11.33
CA ASN A 331 -5.27 -28.24 -11.08
C ASN A 331 -6.56 -29.07 -11.19
N GLU A 332 -7.73 -28.43 -11.28
CA GLU A 332 -9.01 -29.13 -11.41
C GLU A 332 -9.25 -29.51 -12.88
N GLN A 333 -9.38 -30.81 -13.17
CA GLN A 333 -9.47 -31.33 -14.54
C GLN A 333 -10.89 -31.25 -15.15
N ASP A 334 -11.93 -31.13 -14.32
CA ASP A 334 -13.34 -31.00 -14.75
C ASP A 334 -13.89 -29.65 -14.30
N ILE A 335 -13.86 -28.60 -15.15
CA ILE A 335 -14.29 -27.22 -14.79
C ILE A 335 -15.71 -26.91 -15.31
N GLY A 336 -16.54 -27.92 -15.56
CA GLY A 336 -17.98 -27.75 -15.75
C GLY A 336 -18.71 -27.29 -14.48
N ALA A 337 -20.05 -27.23 -14.52
CA ALA A 337 -20.87 -26.77 -13.38
C ALA A 337 -20.60 -27.54 -12.06
N LYS A 338 -20.18 -28.81 -12.14
CA LYS A 338 -19.79 -29.63 -10.98
C LYS A 338 -18.38 -29.33 -10.47
N GLY A 339 -17.49 -28.86 -11.35
CA GLY A 339 -16.13 -28.43 -11.02
C GLY A 339 -16.12 -27.22 -10.10
N TRP A 340 -16.93 -26.21 -10.45
CA TRP A 340 -17.06 -25.01 -9.63
C TRP A 340 -17.63 -25.27 -8.24
N ASP A 341 -18.55 -26.22 -8.10
CA ASP A 341 -19.04 -26.64 -6.78
C ASP A 341 -17.92 -27.30 -5.95
N LYS A 342 -17.05 -28.11 -6.59
CA LYS A 342 -15.90 -28.73 -5.94
C LYS A 342 -14.85 -27.69 -5.51
N ILE A 343 -14.51 -26.75 -6.40
CA ILE A 343 -13.60 -25.63 -6.10
C ILE A 343 -14.15 -24.80 -4.94
N ALA A 344 -15.45 -24.48 -4.95
CA ALA A 344 -16.10 -23.75 -3.87
C ALA A 344 -15.99 -24.48 -2.52
N LYS A 345 -16.19 -25.81 -2.49
CA LYS A 345 -16.02 -26.64 -1.28
C LYS A 345 -14.60 -26.61 -0.75
N ILE A 346 -13.61 -26.85 -1.62
CA ILE A 346 -12.18 -26.84 -1.27
C ILE A 346 -11.81 -25.48 -0.67
N MET A 347 -12.21 -24.39 -1.33
CA MET A 347 -11.84 -23.04 -0.91
C MET A 347 -12.56 -22.59 0.35
N ASN A 348 -13.82 -22.96 0.56
CA ASN A 348 -14.54 -22.68 1.79
C ASN A 348 -13.82 -23.29 3.00
N ARG A 349 -13.38 -24.54 2.89
CA ARG A 349 -12.63 -25.23 3.94
C ARG A 349 -11.25 -24.64 4.13
N TYR A 350 -10.50 -24.45 3.04
CA TYR A 350 -9.17 -23.85 3.11
C TYR A 350 -9.20 -22.49 3.83
N LEU A 351 -10.13 -21.61 3.47
CA LEU A 351 -10.22 -20.29 4.10
C LEU A 351 -10.62 -20.37 5.58
N PHE A 352 -11.42 -21.36 5.96
CA PHE A 352 -11.75 -21.63 7.36
C PHE A 352 -10.53 -22.13 8.16
N GLU A 353 -9.82 -23.13 7.63
CA GLU A 353 -8.62 -23.73 8.25
C GLU A 353 -7.50 -22.70 8.43
N GLN A 354 -7.29 -21.85 7.42
CA GLN A 354 -6.33 -20.74 7.47
C GLN A 354 -6.78 -19.57 8.35
N LYS A 355 -7.97 -19.65 8.97
CA LYS A 355 -8.59 -18.57 9.76
C LYS A 355 -8.75 -17.25 8.98
N ALA A 356 -8.67 -17.33 7.65
CA ALA A 356 -8.95 -16.22 6.74
C ALA A 356 -10.46 -15.92 6.70
N TRP A 357 -11.26 -16.96 6.95
CA TRP A 357 -12.70 -16.89 7.07
C TRP A 357 -13.20 -17.61 8.33
N ARG A 358 -14.36 -17.20 8.85
CA ARG A 358 -14.84 -17.63 10.18
C ARG A 358 -15.58 -18.96 10.19
N ASN A 359 -16.02 -19.45 9.04
CA ASN A 359 -16.79 -20.68 8.88
C ASN A 359 -16.55 -21.29 7.49
N GLU A 360 -17.10 -22.46 7.19
CA GLU A 360 -16.98 -23.10 5.86
C GLU A 360 -18.04 -22.58 4.85
N GLU A 361 -18.50 -21.34 5.00
CA GLU A 361 -19.59 -20.75 4.20
C GLU A 361 -19.12 -19.51 3.43
N TYR A 362 -17.92 -19.53 2.83
CA TYR A 362 -17.39 -18.37 2.11
C TYR A 362 -18.12 -18.11 0.78
N PHE A 363 -18.14 -19.13 -0.09
CA PHE A 363 -18.94 -19.21 -1.31
C PHE A 363 -20.26 -19.92 -1.04
N PHE A 364 -21.35 -19.41 -1.62
CA PHE A 364 -22.67 -20.01 -1.49
C PHE A 364 -22.83 -21.29 -2.33
N ASP A 365 -22.31 -21.28 -3.56
CA ASP A 365 -22.32 -22.36 -4.53
C ASP A 365 -21.21 -22.16 -5.58
N GLY A 366 -21.06 -23.10 -6.53
CA GLY A 366 -20.11 -23.00 -7.63
C GLY A 366 -20.37 -21.81 -8.56
N ILE A 367 -21.63 -21.41 -8.77
CA ILE A 367 -21.96 -20.23 -9.58
C ILE A 367 -21.43 -18.95 -8.91
N ASP A 368 -21.54 -18.85 -7.58
CA ASP A 368 -20.98 -17.77 -6.77
C ASP A 368 -19.46 -17.75 -6.85
N CYS A 369 -18.83 -18.92 -6.83
CA CYS A 369 -17.38 -19.08 -6.99
C CYS A 369 -16.90 -18.68 -8.39
N GLN A 370 -17.63 -19.08 -9.45
CA GLN A 370 -17.33 -18.68 -10.83
C GLN A 370 -17.45 -17.16 -11.01
N ARG A 371 -18.55 -16.56 -10.54
CA ARG A 371 -18.74 -15.10 -10.61
C ARG A 371 -17.68 -14.35 -9.83
N PHE A 372 -17.20 -14.92 -8.73
CA PHE A 372 -16.08 -14.37 -7.98
C PHE A 372 -14.79 -14.38 -8.81
N PHE A 373 -14.48 -15.48 -9.50
CA PHE A 373 -13.34 -15.58 -10.41
C PHE A 373 -13.43 -14.56 -11.55
N GLU A 374 -14.56 -14.51 -12.25
CA GLU A 374 -14.80 -13.58 -13.36
C GLU A 374 -14.71 -12.11 -12.89
N GLY A 375 -15.35 -11.78 -11.77
CA GLY A 375 -15.45 -10.43 -11.24
C GLY A 375 -14.16 -9.90 -10.60
N ASN A 376 -13.36 -10.75 -9.94
CA ASN A 376 -12.19 -10.32 -9.17
C ASN A 376 -10.85 -10.63 -9.84
N PHE A 377 -10.80 -11.52 -10.82
CA PHE A 377 -9.56 -11.90 -11.50
C PHE A 377 -9.63 -11.61 -13.00
N VAL A 378 -10.63 -12.14 -13.72
CA VAL A 378 -10.71 -11.95 -15.18
C VAL A 378 -10.97 -10.49 -15.54
N SER A 379 -11.79 -9.79 -14.76
CA SER A 379 -12.02 -8.35 -14.93
C SER A 379 -10.73 -7.51 -14.84
N LEU A 380 -9.72 -7.96 -14.09
CA LEU A 380 -8.43 -7.26 -13.95
C LEU A 380 -7.63 -7.29 -15.26
N LEU A 381 -7.74 -8.38 -16.04
CA LEU A 381 -7.05 -8.51 -17.33
C LEU A 381 -7.58 -7.53 -18.39
N SER A 382 -8.86 -7.16 -18.30
CA SER A 382 -9.49 -6.21 -19.23
C SER A 382 -9.51 -4.77 -18.73
N CYS A 383 -9.03 -4.52 -17.50
CA CYS A 383 -9.10 -3.22 -16.86
C CYS A 383 -8.16 -2.20 -17.52
N LYS A 384 -8.70 -1.39 -18.44
CA LYS A 384 -8.05 -0.16 -18.91
C LYS A 384 -8.22 0.90 -17.81
N LYS A 385 -7.27 0.95 -16.88
CA LYS A 385 -7.27 1.81 -15.68
C LYS A 385 -7.79 3.22 -15.98
N THR A 386 -9.00 3.57 -15.53
CA THR A 386 -9.53 4.94 -15.64
C THR A 386 -9.86 5.62 -14.31
N SER A 387 -9.93 4.93 -13.16
CA SER A 387 -10.07 5.61 -11.86
C SER A 387 -10.06 4.74 -10.58
N SER A 388 -9.98 3.41 -10.65
CA SER A 388 -10.12 2.59 -9.44
C SER A 388 -8.81 2.50 -8.63
N ASN A 389 -8.89 2.69 -7.32
CA ASN A 389 -7.83 2.44 -6.33
C ASN A 389 -7.61 0.93 -6.06
N VAL A 390 -8.03 0.06 -6.98
CA VAL A 390 -7.93 -1.39 -6.81
C VAL A 390 -6.56 -1.85 -7.29
N SER A 391 -5.83 -2.56 -6.44
CA SER A 391 -4.57 -3.22 -6.79
C SER A 391 -4.79 -4.13 -8.00
N LEU A 392 -4.00 -3.96 -9.06
CA LEU A 392 -4.17 -4.75 -10.28
C LEU A 392 -3.62 -6.17 -10.18
N ASP A 393 -2.88 -6.47 -9.10
CA ASP A 393 -2.25 -7.76 -8.81
C ASP A 393 -1.65 -8.39 -10.06
N VAL A 394 -0.83 -7.61 -10.76
CA VAL A 394 -0.20 -7.94 -12.05
C VAL A 394 0.63 -9.23 -11.94
N GLU A 395 1.17 -9.49 -10.77
CA GLU A 395 1.88 -10.72 -10.42
C GLU A 395 1.03 -11.98 -10.64
N LEU A 396 -0.29 -11.87 -10.53
CA LEU A 396 -1.22 -12.98 -10.74
C LEU A 396 -1.62 -13.16 -12.21
N TRP A 397 -1.40 -12.19 -13.09
CA TRP A 397 -1.92 -12.21 -14.46
C TRP A 397 -1.55 -13.47 -15.26
N PRO A 398 -0.30 -13.99 -15.22
CA PRO A 398 0.04 -15.23 -15.92
C PRO A 398 -0.84 -16.40 -15.46
N TYR A 399 -1.05 -16.52 -14.14
CA TYR A 399 -1.85 -17.58 -13.53
C TYR A 399 -3.35 -17.39 -13.74
N ILE A 400 -3.84 -16.14 -13.79
CA ILE A 400 -5.23 -15.85 -14.16
C ILE A 400 -5.49 -16.29 -15.59
N ARG A 401 -4.58 -16.00 -16.53
CA ARG A 401 -4.69 -16.45 -17.92
C ARG A 401 -4.66 -17.97 -18.02
N GLN A 402 -3.76 -18.63 -17.28
CA GLN A 402 -3.68 -20.08 -17.22
C GLN A 402 -4.97 -20.71 -16.67
N ALA A 403 -5.48 -20.18 -15.56
CA ALA A 403 -6.76 -20.61 -14.99
C ALA A 403 -7.91 -20.38 -15.99
N GLN A 404 -7.92 -19.25 -16.69
CA GLN A 404 -8.93 -18.95 -17.70
C GLN A 404 -8.88 -19.89 -18.90
N SER A 405 -7.69 -20.27 -19.38
CA SER A 405 -7.55 -21.28 -20.45
C SER A 405 -8.05 -22.65 -20.00
N SER A 406 -7.71 -23.09 -18.77
CA SER A 406 -8.22 -24.35 -18.20
C SER A 406 -9.75 -24.39 -18.18
N CYS A 407 -10.40 -23.25 -17.93
CA CYS A 407 -11.87 -23.14 -17.96
C CYS A 407 -12.47 -23.08 -19.37
N SER A 408 -11.70 -22.67 -20.40
CA SER A 408 -12.22 -22.41 -21.76
C SER A 408 -12.10 -23.60 -22.70
N ASP A 409 -11.18 -24.54 -22.42
CA ASP A 409 -10.96 -25.73 -23.25
C ASP A 409 -12.18 -26.69 -23.30
N GLU A 410 -13.17 -26.53 -22.41
CA GLU A 410 -14.46 -27.23 -22.47
C GLU A 410 -15.42 -26.72 -23.57
N HIS A 411 -15.21 -25.53 -24.14
CA HIS A 411 -16.09 -25.02 -25.20
C HIS A 411 -15.77 -25.58 -26.61
N LEU A 412 -14.72 -26.41 -26.75
CA LEU A 412 -14.23 -26.93 -28.03
C LEU A 412 -14.24 -28.46 -28.16
N VAL A 413 -14.90 -29.19 -27.27
CA VAL A 413 -15.04 -30.66 -27.36
C VAL A 413 -16.49 -31.09 -27.52
#